data_AF-A0A949ZZZ9-F1
#
_entry.id   AF-A0A949ZZZ9-F1
#
_cell.length_a   1.000
_cell.length_b   1.000
_cell.length_c   1.000
_cell.angle_alpha   90.00
_cell.angle_beta   90.00
_cell.angle_gamma   90.00
#
_symmetry.space_group_name_H-M   'P 1'
#
loop_
_entity.id
_entity.type
_entity.pdbx_description
1 polymer ?
#
loop_
_entity_poly.entity_id
_entity_poly.type
_entity_poly.pdbx_seq_one_letter_code
_entity_poly.pdbx_strand_id
1 'polypeptide(L)'
;MTAPIEDVSTLPGKKLRDQMANPIGKVTNIYTTDDGYPMWVGVDPSPGMGGKRTVLVPLARPKDENGEIRVPYSKQRIIESPEVDADAGISDECDR
;
A
#
# COMPACT_ATOMS: atom_id res chain seq x y z
N MET A 1 7.01 0.46 -21.45
CA MET A 1 5.56 0.23 -21.54
C MET A 1 5.03 0.37 -20.13
N THR A 2 4.19 1.37 -19.85
CA THR A 2 3.50 1.48 -18.55
C THR A 2 2.17 0.76 -18.76
N ALA A 3 1.94 -0.35 -18.07
CA ALA A 3 0.64 -1.00 -18.11
C ALA A 3 -0.19 -0.46 -16.94
N PRO A 4 -1.50 -0.25 -17.11
CA PRO A 4 -2.37 -0.26 -15.95
C PRO A 4 -2.15 -1.60 -15.24
N ILE A 5 -2.16 -1.61 -13.91
CA ILE A 5 -2.04 -2.85 -13.15
C ILE A 5 -3.36 -3.60 -13.34
N GLU A 6 -3.41 -4.43 -14.38
CA GLU A 6 -4.56 -5.30 -14.67
C GLU A 6 -4.59 -6.49 -13.70
N ASP A 7 -3.41 -6.90 -13.19
CA ASP A 7 -3.28 -8.07 -12.34
C ASP A 7 -2.66 -7.73 -10.98
N VAL A 8 -3.53 -7.37 -10.05
CA VAL A 8 -3.18 -7.00 -8.68
C VAL A 8 -2.59 -8.16 -7.90
N SER A 9 -2.93 -9.40 -8.26
CA SER A 9 -2.41 -10.61 -7.62
C SER A 9 -0.89 -10.76 -7.77
N THR A 10 -0.27 -10.02 -8.70
CA THR A 10 1.20 -10.00 -8.88
C THR A 10 1.92 -8.97 -8.03
N LEU A 11 1.19 -8.07 -7.37
CA LEU A 11 1.75 -7.00 -6.53
C LEU A 11 2.39 -7.46 -5.20
N PRO A 12 1.94 -8.52 -4.50
CA PRO A 12 2.54 -8.88 -3.23
C PRO A 12 4.01 -9.29 -3.44
N GLY A 13 4.89 -8.78 -2.60
CA GLY A 13 6.34 -8.96 -2.73
C GLY A 13 7.06 -7.95 -3.63
N LYS A 14 6.33 -7.11 -4.39
CA LYS A 14 6.93 -6.01 -5.16
C LYS A 14 7.40 -4.87 -4.23
N LYS A 15 8.40 -4.11 -4.70
CA LYS A 15 8.87 -2.91 -4.01
C LYS A 15 7.92 -1.75 -4.28
N LEU A 16 7.51 -1.07 -3.21
CA LEU A 16 6.70 0.15 -3.27
C LEU A 16 7.63 1.37 -3.21
N ARG A 17 7.45 2.27 -4.17
CA ARG A 17 8.15 3.55 -4.25
C ARG A 17 7.19 4.72 -4.20
N ASP A 18 7.66 5.79 -3.59
CA ASP A 18 6.94 7.06 -3.50
C ASP A 18 6.99 7.85 -4.83
N GLN A 19 6.32 9.00 -4.85
CA GLN A 19 6.34 9.91 -6.01
C GLN A 19 7.75 10.40 -6.37
N MET A 20 8.70 10.46 -5.43
CA MET A 20 10.11 10.79 -5.67
C MET A 20 10.98 9.54 -5.97
N ALA A 21 10.37 8.37 -6.20
CA ALA A 21 11.05 7.10 -6.41
C ALA A 21 11.90 6.62 -5.20
N ASN A 22 11.61 7.11 -4.00
CA ASN A 22 12.22 6.62 -2.77
C ASN A 22 11.60 5.30 -2.34
N PRO A 23 12.41 4.35 -1.83
CA PRO A 23 11.90 3.10 -1.30
C PRO A 23 11.10 3.34 -0.01
N ILE A 24 9.83 2.95 -0.05
CA ILE A 24 8.97 2.90 1.13
C ILE A 24 9.22 1.58 1.86
N GLY A 25 9.03 0.49 1.13
CA GLY A 25 8.98 -0.86 1.67
C GLY A 25 8.50 -1.88 0.64
N LYS A 26 7.98 -3.01 1.12
CA LYS A 26 7.44 -4.08 0.28
C LYS A 26 5.94 -4.22 0.51
N VAL A 27 5.22 -4.49 -0.58
CA VAL A 27 3.79 -4.81 -0.51
C VAL A 27 3.62 -6.17 0.18
N THR A 28 2.84 -6.20 1.26
CA THR A 28 2.52 -7.41 2.01
C THR A 28 1.11 -7.89 1.69
N ASN A 29 0.13 -6.99 1.74
CA ASN A 29 -1.28 -7.29 1.51
C ASN A 29 -1.92 -6.32 0.52
N ILE A 30 -2.99 -6.76 -0.13
CA ILE A 30 -3.77 -5.94 -1.06
C ILE A 30 -5.23 -6.10 -0.65
N TYR A 31 -5.91 -4.97 -0.52
CA TYR A 31 -7.30 -4.91 -0.15
C TYR A 31 -8.09 -4.41 -1.36
N THR A 32 -8.94 -5.28 -1.87
CA THR A 32 -9.87 -5.03 -2.96
C THR A 32 -11.26 -4.71 -2.41
N THR A 33 -12.00 -3.85 -3.09
CA THR A 33 -13.43 -3.67 -2.83
C THR A 33 -14.24 -4.84 -3.40
N ASP A 34 -15.54 -4.90 -3.11
CA ASP A 34 -16.48 -5.93 -3.60
C ASP A 34 -16.50 -6.02 -5.15
N ASP A 35 -16.36 -4.87 -5.83
CA ASP A 35 -16.19 -4.79 -7.29
C ASP A 35 -14.87 -5.37 -7.83
N GLY A 36 -14.00 -5.91 -6.98
CA GLY A 36 -12.71 -6.51 -7.36
C GLY A 36 -11.60 -5.49 -7.66
N TYR A 37 -11.87 -4.19 -7.53
CA TYR A 37 -10.86 -3.15 -7.74
C TYR A 37 -9.94 -3.00 -6.51
N PRO A 38 -8.60 -2.94 -6.69
CA PRO A 38 -7.66 -2.70 -5.61
C PRO A 38 -7.81 -1.27 -5.10
N MET A 39 -8.27 -1.10 -3.85
CA MET A 39 -8.42 0.23 -3.28
C MET A 39 -7.27 0.57 -2.35
N TRP A 40 -6.72 -0.42 -1.62
CA TRP A 40 -5.63 -0.21 -0.66
C TRP A 40 -4.57 -1.29 -0.74
N VAL A 41 -3.34 -0.95 -0.38
CA VAL A 41 -2.27 -1.92 -0.12
C VAL A 41 -1.67 -1.75 1.25
N GLY A 42 -1.49 -2.88 1.92
CA GLY A 42 -0.62 -2.98 3.09
C GLY A 42 0.83 -2.98 2.63
N VAL A 43 1.59 -2.01 3.11
CA VAL A 43 3.04 -1.96 2.96
C VAL A 43 3.68 -2.06 4.34
N ASP A 44 4.70 -2.89 4.46
CA ASP A 44 5.60 -2.86 5.61
C ASP A 44 6.73 -1.87 5.29
N PRO A 45 6.77 -0.69 5.93
CA PRO A 45 7.84 0.26 5.74
C PRO A 45 9.15 -0.37 6.27
N SER A 46 10.25 -0.02 5.61
CA SER A 46 11.55 -0.68 5.88
C SER A 46 11.92 -0.68 7.38
N PRO A 47 12.37 -1.82 7.93
CA PRO A 47 12.72 -1.96 9.35
C PRO A 47 13.90 -1.04 9.66
N GLY A 48 13.65 0.02 10.41
CA GLY A 48 14.57 1.15 10.59
C GLY A 48 13.81 2.47 10.79
N MET A 49 12.54 2.51 10.38
CA MET A 49 11.58 3.58 10.65
C MET A 49 10.46 3.08 11.56
N GLY A 50 10.76 2.85 12.84
CA GLY A 50 9.75 2.68 13.90
C GLY A 50 8.77 1.52 13.73
N GLY A 51 9.16 0.33 14.22
CA GLY A 51 8.26 -0.81 14.43
C GLY A 51 7.84 -1.58 13.17
N LYS A 52 7.39 -2.82 13.36
CA LYS A 52 6.73 -3.60 12.32
C LYS A 52 5.27 -3.18 12.29
N ARG A 53 4.92 -2.18 11.47
CA ARG A 53 3.54 -1.74 11.30
C ARG A 53 3.15 -1.82 9.84
N THR A 54 1.95 -2.33 9.57
CA THR A 54 1.42 -2.35 8.21
C THR A 54 0.65 -1.07 7.97
N VAL A 55 1.05 -0.32 6.96
CA VAL A 55 0.38 0.95 6.61
C VAL A 55 -0.44 0.75 5.36
N LEU A 56 -1.67 1.29 5.35
CA LEU A 56 -2.55 1.21 4.20
C LEU A 56 -2.31 2.39 3.27
N VAL A 57 -1.99 2.10 2.02
CA VAL A 57 -1.80 3.10 0.97
C VAL A 57 -2.88 2.96 -0.08
N PRO A 58 -3.63 4.02 -0.40
CA PRO A 58 -4.64 3.96 -1.45
C PRO A 58 -3.97 3.75 -2.82
N LEU A 59 -4.45 2.73 -3.55
CA LEU A 59 -3.89 2.29 -4.82
C LEU A 59 -4.58 2.98 -6.02
N ALA A 60 -5.02 4.24 -5.86
CA ALA A 60 -5.97 4.92 -6.75
C ALA A 60 -5.53 4.97 -8.23
N ARG A 61 -4.22 5.06 -8.51
CA ARG A 61 -3.63 4.98 -9.87
C ARG A 61 -2.15 4.57 -9.78
N PRO A 62 -1.88 3.29 -9.57
CA PRO A 62 -0.53 2.82 -9.35
C PRO A 62 0.11 2.63 -10.73
N LYS A 63 1.34 3.07 -10.89
CA LYS A 63 2.10 2.77 -12.11
C LYS A 63 3.01 1.61 -11.81
N ASP A 64 2.83 0.54 -12.58
CA ASP A 64 3.85 -0.47 -12.69
C ASP A 64 5.00 0.13 -13.50
N GLU A 65 6.19 0.10 -12.93
CA GLU A 65 7.41 0.51 -13.61
C GLU A 65 8.44 -0.58 -13.35
N ASN A 66 8.65 -1.46 -14.34
CA ASN A 66 9.72 -2.47 -14.32
C ASN A 66 9.65 -3.43 -13.11
N GLY A 67 8.43 -3.79 -12.68
CA GLY A 67 8.22 -4.65 -11.51
C GLY A 67 8.23 -3.93 -10.16
N GLU A 68 8.33 -2.61 -10.14
CA GLU A 68 8.17 -1.76 -8.97
C GLU A 68 6.83 -1.02 -9.05
N ILE A 69 6.21 -0.78 -7.90
CA ILE A 69 4.93 -0.05 -7.82
C ILE A 69 5.21 1.36 -7.37
N ARG A 70 4.81 2.33 -8.19
CA ARG A 70 4.95 3.74 -7.88
C ARG A 70 3.60 4.36 -7.56
N VAL A 71 3.53 5.02 -6.41
CA VAL A 71 2.36 5.76 -5.96
C VAL A 71 2.61 7.27 -6.03
N PRO A 72 1.57 8.09 -6.30
CA PRO A 72 1.68 9.55 -6.36
C PRO A 72 1.69 10.21 -4.98
N TYR A 73 2.20 9.53 -3.96
CA TYR A 73 2.22 10.00 -2.57
C TYR A 73 3.65 9.98 -2.02
N SER A 74 3.95 10.91 -1.11
CA SER A 74 5.22 10.93 -0.38
C SER A 74 5.25 9.89 0.73
N LYS A 75 6.46 9.43 1.06
CA LYS A 75 6.72 8.54 2.19
C LYS A 75 6.11 9.02 3.51
N GLN A 76 6.26 10.31 3.85
CA GLN A 76 5.66 10.88 5.06
C GLN A 76 4.14 10.71 5.07
N ARG A 77 3.46 11.07 3.98
CA ARG A 77 2.00 10.92 3.85
C ARG A 77 1.54 9.46 3.97
N ILE A 78 2.35 8.53 3.49
CA ILE A 78 2.10 7.09 3.66
C ILE A 78 2.23 6.74 5.13
N ILE A 79 3.32 7.12 5.80
CA ILE A 79 3.58 6.79 7.21
C ILE A 79 2.57 7.45 8.18
N GLU A 80 2.01 8.60 7.80
CA GLU A 80 0.94 9.30 8.50
C GLU A 80 -0.46 8.78 8.15
N SER A 81 -0.59 7.87 7.18
CA SER A 81 -1.88 7.23 6.88
C SER A 81 -2.27 6.27 7.99
N PRO A 82 -3.59 6.01 8.15
CA PRO A 82 -4.08 5.03 9.11
C PRO A 82 -3.33 3.71 8.96
N GLU A 83 -2.70 3.28 10.05
CA GLU A 83 -2.13 1.95 10.17
C GLU A 83 -3.25 0.97 10.48
N VAL A 84 -3.17 -0.22 9.88
CA VAL A 84 -3.97 -1.35 10.33
C VAL A 84 -3.06 -2.21 11.18
N ASP A 85 -3.36 -2.27 12.46
CA ASP A 85 -2.88 -3.35 13.28
C ASP A 85 -3.53 -4.62 12.74
N ALA A 86 -2.74 -5.50 12.13
CA ALA A 86 -3.24 -6.77 11.60
C ALA A 86 -3.83 -7.68 12.71
N ASP A 87 -3.67 -7.30 13.99
CA ASP A 87 -4.16 -7.99 15.17
C ASP A 87 -5.28 -7.22 15.94
N ALA A 88 -5.52 -5.95 15.61
CA ALA A 88 -6.62 -5.19 16.22
C ALA A 88 -7.84 -5.30 15.33
N GLY A 89 -8.82 -6.10 15.78
CA GLY A 89 -10.12 -6.22 15.14
C GLY A 89 -10.65 -4.85 14.73
N ILE A 90 -11.02 -4.75 13.46
CA ILE A 90 -11.93 -3.76 12.87
C ILE A 90 -13.01 -3.45 13.91
N SER A 91 -12.77 -2.45 14.73
CA SER A 91 -13.76 -1.92 15.65
C SER A 91 -14.57 -0.98 14.80
N ASP A 92 -15.62 -1.57 14.22
CA ASP A 92 -16.79 -0.89 13.71
C ASP A 92 -17.37 -0.05 14.86
N GLU A 93 -16.80 1.14 15.07
CA GLU A 93 -17.39 2.14 15.96
C GLU A 93 -17.42 3.47 15.20
N CYS A 94 -18.23 3.48 14.15
CA CYS A 94 -18.64 4.69 13.45
C CYS A 94 -20.14 4.59 13.11
N ASP A 95 -20.98 4.38 14.12
CA ASP A 95 -22.36 4.92 14.15
C ASP A 95 -22.95 4.81 15.57
N ARG A 96 -22.99 5.94 16.30
CA ARG A 96 -23.98 6.13 17.36
C ARG A 96 -24.31 7.60 17.56
#